data_AF-A0AAN7ZE46-F1
#
_entry.id   AF-A0AAN7ZE46-F1
#
_cell.length_a   1.000
_cell.length_b   1.000
_cell.length_c   1.000
_cell.angle_alpha   90.00
_cell.angle_beta   90.00
_cell.angle_gamma   90.00
#
_symmetry.space_group_name_H-M   'P 1'
#
loop_
_entity.id
_entity.type
_entity.pdbx_description
1 polymer ?
#
loop_
_entity_poly.entity_id
_entity_poly.type
_entity_poly.pdbx_seq_one_letter_code
_entity_poly.pdbx_strand_id
1 'polypeptide(L)'
;MPGRVLQCLTWEKSWTAFFIRLLKHVTQLDFEYNGDWEDLEIVENRLISDVVPRLLGALETDGRSIKSSLIHGDLWEGNTGIARKDGNIFIFDSAAFNAHSEIEIGDWRCHYNRIHDKEYMESYLRHYNERSELKAEWEDRNRLSFIYFNIIYSVNYLSQGTVMRQV
;
A
#
# COMPACT_ATOMS: atom_id res chain seq x y z
N MET A 1 10.83 8.61 10.29
CA MET A 1 10.19 9.82 9.74
C MET A 1 9.69 9.48 8.35
N PRO A 2 8.45 9.84 7.99
CA PRO A 2 8.00 9.85 6.60
C PRO A 2 9.00 10.62 5.72
N GLY A 3 9.21 10.18 4.48
CA GLY A 3 10.14 10.83 3.55
C GLY A 3 11.63 10.52 3.76
N ARG A 4 12.00 9.60 4.66
CA ARG A 4 13.41 9.15 4.81
C ARG A 4 13.92 8.38 3.60
N VAL A 5 13.06 7.54 3.01
CA VAL A 5 13.42 6.64 1.93
C VAL A 5 12.70 7.05 0.66
N LEU A 6 13.47 7.18 -0.43
CA LEU A 6 12.92 7.41 -1.75
C LEU A 6 12.11 6.19 -2.20
N GLN A 7 10.89 6.42 -2.69
CA GLN A 7 10.09 5.38 -3.30
C GLN A 7 10.50 5.16 -4.77
N CYS A 8 10.41 3.91 -5.27
CA CYS A 8 10.72 3.58 -6.66
C CYS A 8 9.53 3.90 -7.59
N LEU A 9 9.31 5.18 -7.86
CA LEU A 9 8.14 5.70 -8.59
C LEU A 9 8.37 5.94 -10.09
N THR A 10 9.37 5.30 -10.69
CA THR A 10 9.59 5.38 -12.14
C THR A 10 8.31 5.00 -12.88
N TRP A 11 7.97 5.70 -13.97
CA TRP A 11 6.75 5.42 -14.73
C TRP A 11 6.72 3.97 -15.24
N GLU A 12 5.52 3.39 -15.28
CA GLU A 12 5.27 2.07 -15.85
C GLU A 12 3.85 2.03 -16.40
N LYS A 13 3.68 1.33 -17.53
CA LYS A 13 2.35 1.20 -18.16
C LYS A 13 1.50 0.14 -17.49
N SER A 14 2.11 -0.96 -17.04
CA SER A 14 1.42 -2.04 -16.34
C SER A 14 1.44 -1.81 -14.83
N TRP A 15 0.26 -1.78 -14.22
CA TRP A 15 0.12 -1.74 -12.77
C TRP A 15 0.80 -2.93 -12.10
N THR A 16 0.69 -4.11 -12.68
CA THR A 16 1.33 -5.33 -12.18
C THR A 16 2.85 -5.18 -12.14
N ALA A 17 3.45 -4.73 -13.24
CA ALA A 17 4.90 -4.51 -13.31
C ALA A 17 5.36 -3.40 -12.34
N PHE A 18 4.57 -2.35 -12.21
CA PHE A 18 4.82 -1.26 -11.27
C PHE A 18 4.80 -1.75 -9.82
N PHE A 19 3.77 -2.51 -9.45
CA PHE A 19 3.62 -3.04 -8.10
C PHE A 19 4.73 -4.03 -7.75
N ILE A 20 5.13 -4.91 -8.68
CA ILE A 20 6.29 -5.79 -8.49
C ILE A 20 7.54 -4.97 -8.17
N ARG A 21 7.78 -3.89 -8.92
CA ARG A 21 8.93 -3.01 -8.70
C ARG A 21 8.87 -2.31 -7.35
N LEU A 22 7.69 -1.82 -6.95
CA LEU A 22 7.48 -1.23 -5.63
C LEU A 22 7.78 -2.23 -4.51
N LEU A 23 7.25 -3.44 -4.60
CA LEU A 23 7.46 -4.49 -3.60
C LEU A 23 8.94 -4.87 -3.48
N LYS A 24 9.60 -5.16 -4.61
CA LYS A 24 11.04 -5.46 -4.63
C LYS A 24 11.88 -4.37 -3.98
N HIS A 25 11.54 -3.11 -4.27
CA HIS A 25 12.25 -1.96 -3.73
C HIS A 25 12.15 -1.92 -2.20
N VAL A 26 10.96 -2.09 -1.64
CA VAL A 26 10.78 -2.01 -0.19
C VAL A 26 11.33 -3.22 0.54
N THR A 27 11.27 -4.42 -0.04
CA THR A 27 11.89 -5.61 0.57
C THR A 27 13.41 -5.50 0.56
N GLN A 28 14.00 -5.04 -0.55
CA GLN A 28 15.45 -4.81 -0.64
C GLN A 28 15.93 -3.81 0.43
N LEU A 29 15.17 -2.74 0.66
CA LEU A 29 15.45 -1.79 1.73
C LEU A 29 15.31 -2.41 3.13
N ASP A 30 14.34 -3.32 3.33
CA ASP A 30 14.21 -4.03 4.60
C ASP A 30 15.43 -4.92 4.85
N PHE A 31 15.93 -5.63 3.84
CA PHE A 31 17.17 -6.41 3.95
C PHE A 31 18.37 -5.51 4.27
N GLU A 32 18.49 -4.36 3.62
CA GLU A 32 19.59 -3.41 3.87
C GLU A 32 19.58 -2.81 5.28
N TYR A 33 18.40 -2.52 5.83
CA TYR A 33 18.30 -1.83 7.13
C TYR A 33 18.11 -2.76 8.31
N ASN A 34 17.43 -3.89 8.10
CA ASN A 34 17.05 -4.83 9.16
C ASN A 34 17.79 -6.18 9.06
N GLY A 35 18.60 -6.38 8.02
CA GLY A 35 19.41 -7.59 7.78
C GLY A 35 18.68 -8.67 7.00
N ASP A 36 19.38 -9.72 6.60
CA ASP A 36 18.79 -10.78 5.77
C ASP A 36 17.67 -11.54 6.51
N TRP A 37 16.69 -12.03 5.75
CA TRP A 37 15.61 -12.90 6.25
C TRP A 37 15.17 -13.89 5.17
N GLU A 38 15.68 -15.12 5.26
CA GLU A 38 15.48 -16.18 4.25
C GLU A 38 13.99 -16.48 3.99
N ASP A 39 13.16 -16.59 5.04
CA ASP A 39 11.73 -16.83 4.85
C ASP A 39 11.03 -15.69 4.11
N LEU A 40 11.41 -14.43 4.38
CA LEU A 40 10.87 -13.27 3.69
C LEU A 40 11.29 -13.29 2.21
N GLU A 41 12.54 -13.63 1.91
CA GLU A 41 13.02 -13.77 0.53
C GLU A 41 12.26 -14.87 -0.23
N ILE A 42 12.02 -16.03 0.39
CA ILE A 42 11.26 -17.13 -0.23
C ILE A 42 9.81 -16.69 -0.51
N VAL A 43 9.16 -16.04 0.47
CA VAL A 43 7.76 -15.60 0.32
C VAL A 43 7.65 -14.46 -0.67
N GLU A 44 8.58 -13.51 -0.67
CA GLU A 44 8.64 -12.41 -1.64
C GLU A 44 8.74 -12.95 -3.07
N ASN A 45 9.67 -13.89 -3.30
CA ASN A 45 9.86 -14.48 -4.62
C ASN A 45 8.56 -15.12 -5.15
N ARG A 46 7.84 -15.85 -4.29
CA ARG A 46 6.54 -16.46 -4.63
C ARG A 46 5.44 -15.41 -4.83
N LEU A 47 5.42 -14.35 -4.01
CA LEU A 47 4.47 -13.24 -4.20
C LEU A 47 4.67 -12.61 -5.58
N ILE A 48 5.91 -12.34 -5.96
CA ILE A 48 6.27 -11.67 -7.20
C ILE A 48 6.05 -12.56 -8.42
N SER A 49 6.42 -13.84 -8.35
CA SER A 49 6.34 -14.75 -9.50
C SER A 49 4.91 -15.22 -9.78
N ASP A 50 4.11 -15.45 -8.74
CA ASP A 50 2.85 -16.17 -8.87
C ASP A 50 1.64 -15.31 -8.46
N VAL A 51 1.71 -14.70 -7.27
CA VAL A 51 0.52 -14.09 -6.64
C VAL A 51 0.20 -12.73 -7.28
N VAL A 52 1.20 -11.86 -7.44
CA VAL A 52 1.03 -10.53 -8.01
C VAL A 52 0.55 -10.61 -9.47
N PRO A 53 1.15 -11.41 -10.37
CA PRO A 53 0.65 -11.55 -11.73
C PRO A 53 -0.77 -12.11 -11.81
N ARG A 54 -1.12 -13.05 -10.92
CA ARG A 54 -2.48 -13.60 -10.86
C ARG A 54 -3.48 -12.58 -10.34
N LEU A 55 -3.18 -11.86 -9.26
CA LEU A 55 -4.09 -10.91 -8.61
C LEU A 55 -4.24 -9.59 -9.36
N LEU A 56 -3.11 -8.95 -9.67
CA LEU A 56 -3.10 -7.64 -10.30
C LEU A 56 -3.12 -7.75 -11.82
N GLY A 57 -2.42 -8.73 -12.39
CA GLY A 57 -2.40 -8.94 -13.83
C GLY A 57 -3.78 -9.28 -14.37
N ALA A 58 -4.60 -9.99 -13.59
CA ALA A 58 -5.99 -10.22 -13.95
C ALA A 58 -6.74 -8.90 -14.19
N LEU A 59 -6.46 -7.79 -13.51
CA LEU A 59 -7.14 -6.50 -13.74
C LEU A 59 -6.75 -5.83 -15.07
N GLU A 60 -5.72 -6.34 -15.74
CA GLU A 60 -5.16 -5.80 -16.99
C GLU A 60 -5.37 -6.76 -18.18
N THR A 61 -6.09 -7.87 -18.00
CA THR A 61 -6.38 -8.86 -19.05
C THR A 61 -7.86 -8.86 -19.46
N ASP A 62 -8.20 -9.60 -20.51
CA ASP A 62 -9.58 -9.78 -20.99
C ASP A 62 -10.28 -8.46 -21.36
N GLY A 63 -9.51 -7.52 -21.92
CA GLY A 63 -10.00 -6.20 -22.31
C GLY A 63 -10.17 -5.20 -21.16
N ARG A 64 -9.79 -5.58 -19.95
CA ARG A 64 -9.88 -4.73 -18.76
C ARG A 64 -8.67 -3.80 -18.68
N SER A 65 -8.88 -2.64 -18.09
CA SER A 65 -7.82 -1.66 -17.87
C SER A 65 -8.03 -0.95 -16.55
N ILE A 66 -6.91 -0.62 -15.91
CA ILE A 66 -6.91 0.08 -14.63
C ILE A 66 -6.97 1.59 -14.88
N LYS A 67 -7.91 2.25 -14.21
CA LYS A 67 -7.91 3.71 -14.08
C LYS A 67 -6.87 4.10 -13.03
N SER A 68 -5.81 4.78 -13.46
CA SER A 68 -4.85 5.39 -12.55
C SER A 68 -5.50 6.55 -11.79
N SER A 69 -5.22 6.62 -10.49
CA SER A 69 -5.65 7.67 -9.57
C SER A 69 -4.46 8.22 -8.81
N LEU A 70 -4.45 9.53 -8.55
CA LEU A 70 -3.50 10.13 -7.61
C LEU A 70 -3.91 9.73 -6.20
N ILE A 71 -3.03 9.02 -5.50
CA ILE A 71 -3.26 8.59 -4.12
C ILE A 71 -2.48 9.48 -3.15
N HIS A 72 -2.80 9.42 -1.85
CA HIS A 72 -2.09 10.18 -0.82
C HIS A 72 -0.80 9.45 -0.40
N GLY A 73 -0.84 8.12 -0.28
CA GLY A 73 0.32 7.24 -0.04
C GLY A 73 0.88 7.26 1.39
N ASP A 74 0.22 7.96 2.32
CA ASP A 74 0.53 8.02 3.76
C ASP A 74 -0.68 8.62 4.50
N LEU A 75 -1.89 8.13 4.22
CA LEU A 75 -3.11 8.73 4.76
C LEU A 75 -3.51 8.00 6.03
N TRP A 76 -3.39 8.68 7.16
CA TRP A 76 -3.76 8.16 8.47
C TRP A 76 -4.15 9.31 9.40
N GLU A 77 -4.64 9.00 10.61
CA GLU A 77 -5.15 10.01 11.53
C GLU A 77 -4.13 11.11 11.90
N GLY A 78 -2.83 10.82 11.85
CA GLY A 78 -1.77 11.81 12.08
C GLY A 78 -1.64 12.83 10.94
N ASN A 79 -1.99 12.41 9.72
CA ASN A 79 -1.92 13.20 8.50
C ASN A 79 -3.28 13.75 8.06
N THR A 80 -4.30 13.68 8.93
CA THR A 80 -5.62 14.26 8.69
C THR A 80 -5.99 15.23 9.82
N GLY A 81 -6.71 16.30 9.47
CA GLY A 81 -7.16 17.29 10.44
C GLY A 81 -8.51 17.89 10.07
N ILE A 82 -9.26 18.33 11.08
CA ILE A 82 -10.51 19.06 10.90
C ILE A 82 -10.33 20.45 11.50
N ALA A 83 -10.49 21.49 10.68
CA ALA A 83 -10.42 22.85 11.18
C ALA A 83 -11.59 23.17 12.10
N ARG A 84 -11.29 23.66 13.31
CA ARG A 84 -12.33 24.01 14.31
C ARG A 84 -13.28 25.12 13.86
N LYS A 85 -12.82 25.99 12.95
CA LYS A 85 -13.56 27.19 12.55
C LYS A 85 -14.77 26.86 11.68
N ASP A 86 -14.60 25.96 10.71
CA ASP A 86 -15.57 25.71 9.64
C ASP A 86 -15.80 24.22 9.37
N GLY A 87 -15.09 23.33 10.06
CA GLY A 87 -15.20 21.89 9.86
C GLY A 87 -14.52 21.36 8.60
N ASN A 88 -13.72 22.18 7.91
CA ASN A 88 -13.00 21.75 6.71
C ASN A 88 -11.97 20.67 7.03
N ILE A 89 -11.86 19.67 6.15
CA ILE A 89 -10.90 18.58 6.24
C ILE A 89 -9.59 19.00 5.57
N PHE A 90 -8.48 18.71 6.24
CA PHE A 90 -7.13 18.93 5.76
C PHE A 90 -6.38 17.60 5.76
N ILE A 91 -5.53 17.41 4.74
CA ILE A 91 -4.62 16.29 4.59
C ILE A 91 -3.20 16.82 4.47
N PHE A 92 -2.23 16.16 5.10
CA PHE A 92 -0.85 16.62 5.25
C PHE A 92 0.16 15.52 4.90
N ASP A 93 1.42 15.89 4.68
CA ASP A 93 2.55 14.96 4.54
C ASP A 93 2.34 13.83 3.51
N SER A 94 1.72 14.19 2.38
CA SER A 94 1.45 13.23 1.31
C SER A 94 2.74 12.70 0.68
N ALA A 95 2.78 11.37 0.56
CA ALA A 95 3.73 10.64 -0.26
C ALA A 95 3.08 10.24 -1.60
N ALA A 96 2.47 11.23 -2.28
CA ALA A 96 1.59 10.99 -3.43
C ALA A 96 2.29 10.33 -4.63
N PHE A 97 1.58 9.40 -5.26
CA PHE A 97 1.92 8.89 -6.59
C PHE A 97 0.67 8.43 -7.35
N ASN A 98 0.82 8.21 -8.65
CA ASN A 98 -0.26 7.68 -9.49
C ASN A 98 -0.30 6.15 -9.37
N ALA A 99 -1.44 5.60 -8.98
CA ALA A 99 -1.59 4.18 -8.69
C ALA A 99 -3.00 3.67 -8.96
N HIS A 100 -3.22 2.36 -8.82
CA HIS A 100 -4.58 1.83 -8.67
C HIS A 100 -5.16 2.25 -7.32
N SER A 101 -6.39 2.76 -7.29
CA SER A 101 -6.99 3.35 -6.07
C SER A 101 -7.07 2.38 -4.88
N GLU A 102 -7.16 1.08 -5.11
CA GLU A 102 -7.18 0.07 -4.03
C GLU A 102 -5.91 0.06 -3.18
N ILE A 103 -4.76 0.52 -3.69
CA ILE A 103 -3.54 0.53 -2.88
C ILE A 103 -3.66 1.47 -1.67
N GLU A 104 -4.33 2.61 -1.82
CA GLU A 104 -4.55 3.59 -0.74
C GLU A 104 -5.33 2.96 0.42
N ILE A 105 -6.30 2.10 0.11
CA ILE A 105 -7.08 1.38 1.14
C ILE A 105 -6.20 0.36 1.87
N GLY A 106 -5.18 -0.19 1.20
CA GLY A 106 -4.18 -1.05 1.82
C GLY A 106 -3.41 -0.36 2.95
N ASP A 107 -3.10 0.93 2.81
CA ASP A 107 -2.43 1.74 3.85
C ASP A 107 -3.31 1.87 5.10
N TRP A 108 -4.61 2.08 4.89
CA TRP A 108 -5.56 2.27 5.99
C TRP A 108 -5.70 1.02 6.86
N ARG A 109 -5.49 -0.18 6.28
CA ARG A 109 -5.61 -1.46 6.99
C ARG A 109 -4.48 -1.73 7.97
N CYS A 110 -3.40 -0.95 7.92
CA CYS A 110 -2.29 -1.09 8.86
C CYS A 110 -2.76 -0.91 10.30
N HIS A 111 -2.57 -1.94 11.14
CA HIS A 111 -3.11 -1.97 12.51
C HIS A 111 -2.61 -0.84 13.42
N TYR A 112 -1.51 -0.20 13.05
CA TYR A 112 -0.97 0.96 13.76
C TYR A 112 -1.69 2.29 13.43
N ASN A 113 -2.57 2.32 12.42
CA ASN A 113 -3.40 3.46 12.03
C ASN A 113 -4.81 3.28 12.60
N ARG A 114 -5.41 4.27 13.27
CA ARG A 114 -6.82 4.21 13.74
C ARG A 114 -7.85 4.11 12.62
N ILE A 115 -7.51 4.59 11.43
CA ILE A 115 -8.42 4.56 10.29
C ILE A 115 -8.64 3.14 9.70
N HIS A 116 -8.01 2.11 10.28
CA HIS A 116 -8.26 0.70 9.94
C HIS A 116 -9.66 0.21 10.35
N ASP A 117 -10.35 0.95 11.22
CA ASP A 117 -11.71 0.63 11.63
C ASP A 117 -12.65 0.56 10.42
N LYS A 118 -13.48 -0.49 10.38
CA LYS A 118 -14.35 -0.81 9.24
C LYS A 118 -15.25 0.36 8.82
N GLU A 119 -15.62 1.22 9.76
CA GLU A 119 -16.48 2.38 9.52
C GLU A 119 -15.90 3.34 8.48
N TYR A 120 -14.57 3.55 8.47
CA TYR A 120 -13.90 4.43 7.51
C TYR A 120 -13.97 3.86 6.10
N MET A 121 -13.56 2.59 5.95
CA MET A 121 -13.60 1.88 4.67
C MET A 121 -15.05 1.76 4.14
N GLU A 122 -16.01 1.41 4.99
CA GLU A 122 -17.41 1.33 4.59
C GLU A 122 -17.97 2.69 4.18
N SER A 123 -17.61 3.77 4.89
CA SER A 123 -17.99 5.12 4.50
C SER A 123 -17.42 5.50 3.14
N TYR A 124 -16.14 5.22 2.89
CA TYR A 124 -15.51 5.46 1.59
C TYR A 124 -16.23 4.69 0.47
N LEU A 125 -16.44 3.38 0.66
CA LEU A 125 -17.13 2.54 -0.32
C LEU A 125 -18.59 2.96 -0.55
N ARG A 126 -19.30 3.49 0.45
CA ARG A 126 -20.67 4.02 0.30
C ARG A 126 -20.73 5.25 -0.61
N HIS A 127 -19.73 6.15 -0.53
CA HIS A 127 -19.74 7.40 -1.28
C HIS A 127 -19.14 7.27 -2.68
N TYR A 128 -18.12 6.43 -2.83
CA TYR A 128 -17.38 6.31 -4.10
C TYR A 128 -17.75 5.04 -4.88
N ASN A 129 -18.25 3.99 -4.22
CA ASN A 129 -18.66 2.71 -4.85
C ASN A 129 -17.61 2.08 -5.79
N GLU A 130 -16.31 2.33 -5.54
CA GLU A 130 -15.21 1.95 -6.44
C GLU A 130 -14.53 0.63 -6.04
N ARG A 131 -15.28 -0.43 -5.72
CA ARG A 131 -14.65 -1.76 -5.79
C ARG A 131 -14.32 -2.02 -7.25
N SER A 132 -13.03 -2.15 -7.59
CA SER A 132 -12.62 -2.47 -8.96
C SER A 132 -13.18 -3.83 -9.39
N GLU A 133 -13.10 -4.10 -10.68
CA GLU A 133 -13.57 -5.37 -11.25
C GLU A 133 -12.90 -6.58 -10.54
N LEU A 134 -13.52 -7.76 -10.67
CA LEU A 134 -13.17 -8.94 -9.87
C LEU A 134 -13.36 -8.71 -8.36
N LYS A 135 -14.57 -8.30 -7.96
CA LYS A 135 -14.94 -7.96 -6.57
C LYS A 135 -14.72 -9.10 -5.57
N ALA A 136 -14.76 -10.36 -6.01
CA ALA A 136 -14.53 -11.52 -5.15
C ALA A 136 -13.10 -11.56 -4.60
N GLU A 137 -12.13 -10.99 -5.32
CA GLU A 137 -10.70 -11.00 -4.99
C GLU A 137 -10.21 -9.62 -4.52
N TRP A 138 -11.15 -8.69 -4.30
CA TRP A 138 -10.86 -7.33 -3.85
C TRP A 138 -10.11 -7.34 -2.52
N GLU A 139 -10.56 -8.16 -1.56
CA GLU A 139 -9.90 -8.31 -0.25
C GLU A 139 -8.47 -8.84 -0.38
N ASP A 140 -8.23 -9.78 -1.29
CA ASP A 140 -6.89 -10.35 -1.50
C ASP A 140 -5.92 -9.31 -2.08
N ARG A 141 -6.39 -8.46 -3.01
CA ARG A 141 -5.61 -7.33 -3.52
C ARG A 141 -5.30 -6.28 -2.45
N ASN A 142 -6.26 -5.98 -1.58
CA ASN A 142 -6.02 -5.07 -0.46
C ASN A 142 -5.00 -5.63 0.55
N ARG A 143 -5.01 -6.95 0.80
CA ARG A 143 -3.97 -7.62 1.62
C ARG A 143 -2.59 -7.50 0.98
N LEU A 144 -2.50 -7.64 -0.34
CA LEU A 144 -1.26 -7.44 -1.08
C LEU A 144 -0.73 -6.00 -0.92
N SER A 145 -1.61 -5.00 -1.02
CA SER A 145 -1.25 -3.60 -0.76
C SER A 145 -0.82 -3.36 0.68
N PHE A 146 -1.51 -3.95 1.66
CA PHE A 146 -1.13 -3.91 3.08
C PHE A 146 0.27 -4.49 3.32
N ILE A 147 0.67 -5.56 2.65
CA ILE A 147 2.03 -6.12 2.76
C ILE A 147 3.08 -5.08 2.39
N TYR A 148 2.87 -4.36 1.28
CA TYR A 148 3.77 -3.27 0.86
C TYR A 148 3.90 -2.20 1.96
N PHE A 149 2.79 -1.74 2.55
CA PHE A 149 2.79 -0.72 3.61
C PHE A 149 3.46 -1.18 4.91
N ASN A 150 3.33 -2.46 5.29
CA ASN A 150 4.02 -2.98 6.47
C ASN A 150 5.54 -3.06 6.26
N ILE A 151 6.00 -3.48 5.07
CA ILE A 151 7.43 -3.55 4.79
C ILE A 151 8.03 -2.13 4.79
N ILE A 152 7.39 -1.16 4.13
CA ILE A 152 7.91 0.23 4.14
C ILE A 152 7.83 0.85 5.55
N TYR A 153 6.86 0.48 6.38
CA TYR A 153 6.85 0.90 7.78
C TYR A 153 8.05 0.33 8.56
N SER A 154 8.34 -0.97 8.39
CA SER A 154 9.52 -1.63 8.97
C SER A 154 10.82 -0.90 8.61
N VAL A 155 10.98 -0.56 7.33
CA VAL A 155 12.13 0.21 6.80
C VAL A 155 12.27 1.60 7.45
N ASN A 156 11.15 2.26 7.76
CA ASN A 156 11.16 3.62 8.31
C ASN A 156 11.37 3.68 9.83
N TYR A 157 11.32 2.54 10.53
CA TYR A 157 11.51 2.45 11.97
C TYR A 157 13.01 2.31 12.31
N LEU A 158 13.56 3.29 13.03
CA LEU A 158 15.02 3.45 13.23
C LEU A 158 15.55 2.84 14.53
N SER A 159 14.70 2.50 15.49
CA SER A 159 15.21 1.91 16.73
C SER A 159 15.61 0.46 16.48
N GLN A 160 16.86 0.12 16.75
CA GLN A 160 17.29 -1.28 16.80
C GLN A 160 16.40 -2.04 17.78
N GLY A 161 15.54 -2.88 17.23
CA GLY A 161 14.57 -3.66 17.96
C GLY A 161 13.73 -4.45 16.97
N THR A 162 13.61 -5.75 17.22
CA THR A 162 12.93 -6.78 16.42
C THR A 162 11.42 -6.55 16.24
N VAL A 163 10.91 -5.38 16.60
CA VAL A 163 9.48 -5.10 16.84
C VAL A 163 8.63 -5.32 15.57
N MET A 164 9.20 -5.10 14.38
CA MET A 164 8.47 -5.25 13.11
C MET A 164 8.67 -6.61 12.42
N ARG A 165 9.58 -7.46 12.91
CA ARG A 165 9.79 -8.84 12.41
C ARG A 165 9.09 -9.90 13.28
N GLN A 166 8.29 -9.49 14.25
CA GLN A 166 7.62 -10.42 15.15
C GLN A 166 6.24 -10.82 14.60
N VAL A 167 6.23 -12.08 14.14
CA VAL A 167 5.17 -13.11 14.14
C VAL A 167 3.71 -12.63 14.23
#